data_AF-A0AAV2IT29-F1
#
_entry.id   AF-A0AAV2IT29-F1
#
_cell.length_a   1.000
_cell.length_b   1.000
_cell.length_c   1.000
_cell.angle_alpha   90.00
_cell.angle_beta   90.00
_cell.angle_gamma   90.00
#
_symmetry.space_group_name_H-M   'P 1'
#
loop_
_entity.id
_entity.type
_entity.pdbx_description
1 polymer ?
#
loop_
_entity_poly.entity_id
_entity_poly.type
_entity_poly.pdbx_seq_one_letter_code
_entity_poly.pdbx_strand_id
1 'polypeptide(L)'
;MDECNHDLEEKSRLITKEKITFGKVKWTVYLEILNGYGKMYAFLSAIMISAFHIAYNFSFIWLTKWNDDDKLANTTELPASSSERFDRNQYFIIVFAIFGVLQTLCCMMYACVLQYRHVVTSRVIHTQLLNGILKAPMSFFDTTPMGRILNRLSQDLDILDNDIFLELEVYIEHAMFSIGILVIICYAFPAFIAIAIPAIIIFFLQYYVKTSCQLRRIAAKNRSPVFAHFSEMLSGVSVIRAHQQQARFIVESEAKVD
;
A
#
# COMPACT_ATOMS: atom_id res chain seq x y z
N MET A 1 -16.33 -42.08 20.93
CA MET A 1 -17.10 -41.28 21.91
C MET A 1 -16.63 -39.82 21.90
N ASP A 2 -15.33 -39.56 21.74
CA ASP A 2 -14.78 -38.19 21.73
C ASP A 2 -15.20 -37.32 20.53
N GLU A 3 -15.33 -37.89 19.32
CA GLU A 3 -15.79 -37.16 18.13
C GLU A 3 -17.24 -36.70 18.23
N CYS A 4 -18.13 -37.55 18.77
CA CYS A 4 -19.54 -37.22 19.01
C CYS A 4 -19.69 -36.16 20.12
N ASN A 5 -18.85 -36.20 21.15
CA ASN A 5 -18.83 -35.17 22.21
C ASN A 5 -18.29 -33.84 21.70
N HIS A 6 -17.30 -33.84 20.80
CA HIS A 6 -16.78 -32.61 20.19
C HIS A 6 -17.83 -31.91 19.32
N ASP A 7 -18.60 -32.67 18.53
CA ASP A 7 -19.70 -32.14 17.72
C ASP A 7 -20.87 -31.61 18.57
N LEU A 8 -21.11 -32.21 19.74
CA LEU A 8 -22.11 -31.74 20.71
C LEU A 8 -21.66 -30.47 21.45
N GLU A 9 -20.37 -30.34 21.77
CA GLU A 9 -19.79 -29.11 22.32
C GLU A 9 -19.81 -27.95 21.31
N GLU A 10 -19.55 -28.23 20.03
CA GLU A 10 -19.56 -27.20 19.00
C GLU A 10 -20.99 -26.69 18.73
N LYS A 11 -22.00 -27.56 18.82
CA LYS A 11 -23.42 -27.20 18.74
C LYS A 11 -23.95 -26.46 19.97
N SER A 12 -23.31 -26.57 21.14
CA SER A 12 -23.73 -25.88 22.37
C SER A 12 -23.09 -24.51 22.59
N ARG A 13 -22.02 -24.19 21.84
CA ARG A 13 -21.37 -22.87 21.89
C ARG A 13 -22.18 -21.84 21.10
N LEU A 14 -22.88 -20.96 21.82
CA LEU A 14 -23.57 -19.80 21.25
C LEU A 14 -22.60 -18.85 20.53
N ILE A 15 -21.36 -18.74 21.03
CA ILE A 15 -20.35 -17.84 20.48
C ILE A 15 -19.72 -18.43 19.23
N THR A 16 -19.95 -17.77 18.09
CA THR A 16 -19.35 -18.19 16.81
C THR A 16 -17.86 -17.81 16.76
N LYS A 17 -16.98 -18.78 16.50
CA LYS A 17 -15.54 -18.53 16.25
C LYS A 17 -15.37 -17.73 14.95
N GLU A 18 -14.46 -16.76 14.97
CA GLU A 18 -14.20 -15.90 13.80
C GLU A 18 -13.55 -16.70 12.69
N LYS A 19 -14.17 -16.70 11.50
CA LYS A 19 -13.64 -17.36 10.32
C LYS A 19 -12.69 -16.41 9.59
N ILE A 20 -11.40 -16.71 9.62
CA ILE A 20 -10.41 -16.01 8.80
C ILE A 20 -10.57 -16.51 7.36
N THR A 21 -10.98 -15.61 6.45
CA THR A 21 -11.07 -15.94 5.03
C THR A 21 -9.70 -15.76 4.37
N PHE A 22 -9.06 -16.87 4.00
CA PHE A 22 -7.85 -16.85 3.18
C PHE A 22 -8.23 -16.73 1.69
N GLY A 23 -7.75 -15.71 0.99
CA GLY A 23 -8.02 -15.56 -0.45
C GLY A 23 -7.86 -14.14 -0.99
N LYS A 24 -8.16 -13.98 -2.28
CA LYS A 24 -8.20 -12.66 -2.93
C LYS A 24 -9.41 -11.86 -2.44
N VAL A 25 -9.21 -10.58 -2.15
CA VAL A 25 -10.30 -9.65 -1.80
C VAL A 25 -11.25 -9.53 -2.99
N LYS A 26 -12.56 -9.57 -2.71
CA LYS A 26 -13.59 -9.42 -3.75
C LYS A 26 -13.56 -8.00 -4.31
N TRP A 27 -13.68 -7.86 -5.63
CA TRP A 27 -13.71 -6.55 -6.31
C TRP A 27 -14.81 -5.61 -5.77
N THR A 28 -15.91 -6.19 -5.28
CA THR A 28 -17.01 -5.46 -4.64
C THR A 28 -16.56 -4.62 -3.44
N VAL A 29 -15.53 -5.03 -2.71
CA VAL A 29 -15.01 -4.28 -1.55
C VAL A 29 -14.35 -2.98 -2.02
N TYR A 30 -13.55 -3.04 -3.08
CA TYR A 30 -12.93 -1.85 -3.67
C TYR A 30 -13.97 -0.90 -4.26
N LEU A 31 -15.04 -1.44 -4.86
CA LEU A 31 -16.15 -0.62 -5.36
C LEU A 31 -16.92 0.07 -4.23
N GLU A 32 -17.08 -0.56 -3.07
CA GLU A 32 -17.73 0.07 -1.91
C GLU A 32 -16.90 1.24 -1.36
N ILE A 33 -15.58 1.05 -1.25
CA ILE A 33 -14.64 2.12 -0.88
C ILE A 33 -14.71 3.27 -1.90
N LEU A 34 -14.73 2.95 -3.19
CA LEU A 34 -14.85 3.94 -4.26
C LEU A 34 -16.20 4.68 -4.23
N ASN A 35 -17.29 3.99 -3.89
CA ASN A 35 -18.60 4.61 -3.71
C ASN A 35 -18.61 5.56 -2.51
N GLY A 36 -17.97 5.21 -1.40
CA GLY A 36 -17.76 6.09 -0.24
C GLY A 36 -16.90 7.31 -0.58
N TYR A 37 -15.84 7.10 -1.37
CA TYR A 37 -14.97 8.17 -1.88
C TYR A 37 -15.70 9.12 -2.82
N GLY A 38 -16.63 8.61 -3.60
CA GLY A 38 -17.47 9.36 -4.53
C GLY A 38 -16.85 9.43 -5.93
N LYS A 39 -17.61 8.95 -6.94
CA LYS A 39 -17.13 8.79 -8.32
C LYS A 39 -16.63 10.09 -8.97
N MET A 40 -17.29 11.22 -8.69
CA MET A 40 -16.88 12.53 -9.20
C MET A 40 -15.52 12.96 -8.65
N TYR A 41 -15.29 12.79 -7.34
CA TYR A 41 -14.01 13.14 -6.71
C TYR A 41 -12.92 12.16 -7.13
N ALA A 42 -13.24 10.88 -7.34
CA ALA A 42 -12.29 9.90 -7.88
C ALA A 42 -11.82 10.29 -9.28
N PHE A 43 -12.75 10.76 -10.13
CA PHE A 43 -12.42 11.26 -11.46
C PHE A 43 -11.58 12.55 -11.38
N LEU A 44 -11.93 13.48 -10.50
CA LEU A 44 -11.16 14.70 -10.28
C LEU A 44 -9.74 14.41 -9.78
N SER A 45 -9.58 13.54 -8.79
CA SER A 45 -8.26 13.16 -8.27
C SER A 45 -7.44 12.43 -9.33
N ALA A 46 -8.07 11.57 -10.15
CA ALA A 46 -7.42 10.92 -11.29
C ALA A 46 -6.90 11.92 -12.33
N ILE A 47 -7.63 12.99 -12.63
CA ILE A 47 -7.15 14.06 -13.51
C ILE A 47 -5.97 14.80 -12.87
N MET A 48 -6.06 15.14 -11.59
CA MET A 48 -5.02 15.93 -10.90
C MET A 48 -3.70 15.17 -10.76
N ILE A 49 -3.74 13.89 -10.38
CA ILE A 49 -2.54 13.04 -10.33
C ILE A 49 -1.95 12.83 -11.74
N SER A 50 -2.80 12.65 -12.76
CA SER A 50 -2.33 12.53 -14.14
C SER A 50 -1.63 13.82 -14.60
N ALA A 51 -2.23 14.99 -14.31
CA ALA A 51 -1.63 16.28 -14.63
C ALA A 51 -0.29 16.50 -13.92
N PHE A 52 -0.19 16.12 -12.65
CA PHE A 52 1.05 16.16 -11.87
C PHE A 52 2.15 15.32 -12.53
N HIS A 53 1.87 14.05 -12.86
CA HIS A 53 2.86 13.19 -13.51
C HIS A 53 3.18 13.62 -14.94
N ILE A 54 2.22 14.13 -15.71
CA ILE A 54 2.48 14.67 -17.06
C ILE A 54 3.43 15.86 -16.96
N ALA A 55 3.19 16.80 -16.04
CA ALA A 55 4.08 17.94 -15.81
C ALA A 55 5.48 17.50 -15.37
N TYR A 56 5.58 16.49 -14.50
CA TYR A 56 6.86 15.91 -14.09
C TYR A 56 7.65 15.32 -15.27
N ASN A 57 7.01 14.46 -16.06
CA ASN A 57 7.64 13.83 -17.23
C ASN A 57 8.00 14.87 -18.31
N PHE A 58 7.16 15.89 -18.51
CA PHE A 58 7.45 16.99 -19.42
C PHE A 58 8.68 17.78 -18.98
N SER A 59 8.77 18.14 -17.69
CA SER A 59 9.94 18.83 -17.14
C SER A 59 11.23 18.03 -17.37
N PHE A 60 11.19 16.70 -17.25
CA PHE A 60 12.34 15.85 -17.57
C PHE A 60 12.74 15.95 -19.05
N ILE A 61 11.79 15.79 -19.98
CA ILE A 61 12.04 15.92 -21.42
C ILE A 61 12.56 17.33 -21.77
N TRP A 62 12.03 18.36 -21.11
CA TRP A 62 12.44 19.74 -21.30
C TRP A 62 13.90 19.97 -20.87
N LEU A 63 14.30 19.40 -19.72
CA LEU A 63 15.70 19.43 -19.27
C LEU A 63 16.62 18.70 -20.23
N THR A 64 16.22 17.54 -20.77
CA THR A 64 17.00 16.84 -21.80
C THR A 64 17.20 17.72 -23.03
N LYS A 65 16.14 18.37 -23.50
CA LYS A 65 16.22 19.29 -24.65
C LYS A 65 17.09 20.51 -24.37
N TRP A 66 17.07 21.04 -23.14
CA TRP A 66 17.95 22.14 -22.74
C TRP A 66 19.42 21.70 -22.70
N ASN A 67 19.69 20.49 -22.21
CA ASN A 67 21.03 19.92 -22.15
C ASN A 67 21.63 19.62 -23.54
N ASP A 68 20.80 19.14 -24.47
CA ASP A 68 21.25 18.72 -25.81
C ASP A 68 21.21 19.86 -26.85
N ASP A 69 21.10 21.12 -26.42
CA ASP A 69 21.06 22.26 -27.35
C ASP A 69 22.47 22.60 -27.87
N ASP A 70 22.74 22.23 -29.12
CA ASP A 70 24.03 22.39 -29.81
C ASP A 70 24.62 23.81 -29.70
N LYS A 71 23.76 24.84 -29.76
CA LYS A 71 24.20 26.24 -29.73
C LYS A 71 24.60 26.69 -28.31
N LEU A 72 24.01 26.09 -27.28
CA LEU A 72 24.42 26.35 -25.89
C LEU A 72 25.67 25.54 -25.52
N ALA A 73 25.82 24.35 -26.10
CA ALA A 73 26.97 23.48 -25.89
C ALA A 73 28.25 24.04 -26.54
N ASN A 74 28.16 24.63 -27.73
CA ASN A 74 29.31 25.19 -28.45
C ASN A 74 29.67 26.62 -27.99
N THR A 75 30.63 26.72 -27.07
CA THR A 75 31.17 28.01 -26.58
C THR A 75 31.91 28.84 -27.64
N THR A 76 32.22 28.25 -28.80
CA THR A 76 32.91 28.93 -29.90
C THR A 76 31.94 29.74 -30.77
N GLU A 77 30.72 29.22 -30.99
CA GLU A 77 29.67 29.90 -31.76
C GLU A 77 28.91 30.92 -30.93
N LEU A 78 28.68 30.62 -29.64
CA LEU A 78 28.04 31.53 -28.68
C LEU A 78 28.95 31.71 -27.44
N PRO A 79 29.80 32.75 -27.43
CA PRO A 79 30.66 33.03 -26.29
C PRO A 79 29.83 33.27 -25.03
N ALA A 80 30.38 32.94 -23.86
CA ALA A 80 29.67 33.01 -22.58
C ALA A 80 29.15 34.42 -22.22
N SER A 81 29.72 35.48 -22.82
CA SER A 81 29.32 36.88 -22.64
C SER A 81 28.27 37.37 -23.63
N SER A 82 27.82 36.55 -24.58
CA SER A 82 26.80 36.94 -25.57
C SER A 82 25.41 37.07 -24.92
N SER A 83 24.70 38.16 -25.25
CA SER A 83 23.32 38.38 -24.80
C SER A 83 22.36 37.30 -25.33
N GLU A 84 22.60 36.80 -26.55
CA GLU A 84 21.76 35.75 -27.16
C GLU A 84 21.79 34.42 -26.37
N ARG A 85 22.95 34.05 -25.81
CA ARG A 85 23.06 32.87 -24.94
C ARG A 85 22.26 33.06 -23.66
N PHE A 86 22.33 34.25 -23.07
CA PHE A 86 21.58 34.60 -21.87
C PHE A 86 20.07 34.53 -22.11
N ASP A 87 19.57 35.14 -23.19
CA ASP A 87 18.15 35.15 -23.55
C ASP A 87 17.62 33.73 -23.78
N ARG A 88 18.40 32.89 -24.47
CA ARG A 88 18.01 31.51 -24.76
C ARG A 88 18.00 30.64 -23.50
N ASN A 89 18.99 30.81 -22.63
CA ASN A 89 19.03 30.13 -21.34
C ASN A 89 17.86 30.57 -20.44
N GLN A 90 17.56 31.87 -20.45
CA GLN A 90 16.43 32.45 -19.72
C GLN A 90 15.10 31.88 -20.23
N TYR A 91 14.92 31.67 -21.54
CA TYR A 91 13.75 31.00 -22.09
C TYR A 91 13.55 29.59 -21.52
N PHE A 92 14.60 28.75 -21.51
CA PHE A 92 14.51 27.39 -20.95
C PHE A 92 14.16 27.41 -19.46
N ILE A 93 14.78 28.32 -18.69
CA ILE A 93 14.52 28.48 -17.25
C ILE A 93 13.08 28.94 -17.00
N ILE A 94 12.57 29.93 -17.74
CA ILE A 94 11.20 30.45 -17.55
C ILE A 94 10.18 29.34 -17.81
N VAL A 95 10.32 28.61 -18.92
CA VAL A 95 9.40 27.49 -19.24
C VAL A 95 9.47 26.43 -18.15
N PHE A 96 10.67 26.02 -17.73
CA PHE A 96 10.85 25.07 -16.64
C PHE A 96 10.20 25.55 -15.34
N ALA A 97 10.37 26.82 -14.98
CA ALA A 97 9.77 27.42 -13.80
C ALA A 97 8.24 27.40 -13.84
N ILE A 98 7.62 27.72 -14.99
CA ILE A 98 6.17 27.66 -15.18
C ILE A 98 5.64 26.24 -14.96
N PHE A 99 6.29 25.23 -15.56
CA PHE A 99 5.90 23.83 -15.37
C PHE A 99 6.12 23.35 -13.94
N GLY A 100 7.20 23.79 -13.28
CA GLY A 100 7.43 23.51 -11.86
C GLY A 100 6.33 24.08 -10.96
N VAL A 101 5.94 25.34 -11.17
CA VAL A 101 4.83 25.96 -10.42
C VAL A 101 3.51 25.24 -10.68
N LEU A 102 3.20 24.92 -11.94
CA LEU A 102 1.99 24.17 -12.30
C LEU A 102 1.99 22.78 -11.63
N GLN A 103 3.12 22.08 -11.66
CA GLN A 103 3.28 20.78 -11.02
C GLN A 103 3.04 20.86 -9.50
N THR A 104 3.64 21.84 -8.82
CA THR A 104 3.45 22.03 -7.38
C THR A 104 2.00 22.37 -7.04
N LEU A 105 1.34 23.21 -7.83
CA LEU A 105 -0.08 23.53 -7.64
C LEU A 105 -0.98 22.31 -7.84
N CYS A 106 -0.75 21.52 -8.89
CA CYS A 106 -1.48 20.27 -9.11
C CYS A 106 -1.28 19.27 -7.96
N CYS A 107 -0.04 19.12 -7.47
CA CYS A 107 0.27 18.27 -6.32
C CYS A 107 -0.46 18.72 -5.05
N MET A 108 -0.42 20.03 -4.74
CA MET A 108 -1.11 20.58 -3.58
C MET A 108 -2.63 20.38 -3.67
N MET A 109 -3.23 20.67 -4.82
CA MET A 109 -4.66 20.46 -5.04
C MET A 109 -5.04 18.98 -4.93
N TYR A 110 -4.23 18.08 -5.51
CA TYR A 110 -4.42 16.64 -5.40
C TYR A 110 -4.39 16.19 -3.93
N ALA A 111 -3.36 16.57 -3.18
CA ALA A 111 -3.20 16.22 -1.77
C ALA A 111 -4.37 16.74 -0.92
N CYS A 112 -4.79 17.99 -1.10
CA CYS A 112 -5.93 18.55 -0.35
C CYS A 112 -7.24 17.82 -0.65
N VAL A 113 -7.53 17.53 -1.93
CA VAL A 113 -8.75 16.80 -2.31
C VAL A 113 -8.71 15.39 -1.75
N LEU A 114 -7.59 14.69 -1.91
CA LEU A 114 -7.42 13.31 -1.47
C LEU A 114 -7.60 13.18 0.05
N GLN A 115 -6.89 13.99 0.83
CA GLN A 115 -6.97 13.96 2.30
C GLN A 115 -8.36 14.32 2.81
N TYR A 116 -9.01 15.34 2.22
CA TYR A 116 -10.40 15.66 2.54
C TYR A 116 -11.34 14.48 2.26
N ARG A 117 -11.16 13.80 1.12
CA ARG A 117 -12.00 12.65 0.75
C ARG A 117 -11.69 11.40 1.57
N HIS A 118 -10.46 11.17 2.00
CA HIS A 118 -10.11 10.09 2.94
C HIS A 118 -10.93 10.20 4.23
N VAL A 119 -10.92 11.38 4.86
CA VAL A 119 -11.69 11.65 6.10
C VAL A 119 -13.19 11.48 5.87
N VAL A 120 -13.72 11.98 4.75
CA VAL A 120 -15.16 11.80 4.43
C VAL A 120 -15.50 10.33 4.21
N THR A 121 -14.66 9.57 3.53
CA THR A 121 -14.87 8.15 3.23
C THR A 121 -14.84 7.32 4.51
N SER A 122 -13.84 7.54 5.36
CA SER A 122 -13.74 6.95 6.70
C SER A 122 -15.03 7.18 7.49
N ARG A 123 -15.51 8.44 7.55
CA ARG A 123 -16.74 8.79 8.26
C ARG A 123 -17.97 8.08 7.68
N VAL A 124 -18.07 7.94 6.37
CA VAL A 124 -19.17 7.20 5.72
C VAL A 124 -19.13 5.73 6.12
N ILE A 125 -17.96 5.09 6.02
CA ILE A 125 -17.78 3.67 6.37
C ILE A 125 -18.07 3.43 7.86
N HIS A 126 -17.51 4.26 8.75
CA HIS A 126 -17.79 4.20 10.18
C HIS A 126 -19.29 4.35 10.47
N THR A 127 -19.97 5.32 9.84
CA THR A 127 -21.41 5.55 10.05
C THR A 127 -22.26 4.39 9.52
N GLN A 128 -21.90 3.81 8.38
CA GLN A 128 -22.58 2.63 7.84
C GLN A 128 -22.40 1.41 8.75
N LEU A 129 -21.17 1.18 9.23
CA LEU A 129 -20.86 0.08 10.15
C LEU A 129 -21.63 0.23 11.47
N LEU A 130 -21.60 1.42 12.08
CA LEU A 130 -22.32 1.71 13.31
C LEU A 130 -23.84 1.53 13.14
N ASN A 131 -24.42 2.08 12.06
CA ASN A 131 -25.84 1.91 11.77
C ASN A 131 -26.23 0.46 11.52
N GLY A 132 -25.36 -0.33 10.89
CA GLY A 132 -25.56 -1.76 10.68
C GLY A 132 -25.58 -2.54 12.00
N ILE A 133 -24.65 -2.22 12.91
CA ILE A 133 -24.59 -2.83 14.24
C ILE A 133 -25.84 -2.47 15.07
N LEU A 134 -26.23 -1.19 15.11
CA LEU A 134 -27.39 -0.74 15.89
C LEU A 134 -28.73 -1.34 15.42
N LYS A 135 -28.81 -1.76 14.14
CA LYS A 135 -30.00 -2.41 13.56
C LYS A 135 -29.92 -3.93 13.57
N ALA A 136 -28.84 -4.52 14.09
CA ALA A 136 -28.67 -5.96 14.13
C ALA A 136 -29.66 -6.60 15.13
N PRO A 137 -30.19 -7.81 14.84
CA PRO A 137 -31.08 -8.52 15.76
C PRO A 137 -30.33 -8.95 17.02
N MET A 138 -31.06 -9.17 18.13
CA MET A 138 -30.44 -9.59 19.41
C MET A 138 -29.60 -10.88 19.26
N SER A 139 -30.00 -11.78 18.37
CA SER A 139 -29.23 -13.00 18.06
C SER A 139 -27.81 -12.74 17.56
N PHE A 140 -27.54 -11.60 16.93
CA PHE A 140 -26.18 -11.20 16.55
C PHE A 140 -25.33 -10.91 17.78
N PHE A 141 -25.89 -10.24 18.78
CA PHE A 141 -25.20 -9.89 20.03
C PHE A 141 -25.02 -11.08 20.96
N ASP A 142 -25.94 -12.05 20.93
CA ASP A 142 -25.82 -13.29 21.71
C ASP A 142 -24.75 -14.23 21.15
N THR A 143 -24.47 -14.14 19.85
CA THR A 143 -23.51 -15.02 19.15
C THR A 143 -22.14 -14.37 18.90
N THR A 144 -22.06 -13.05 18.98
CA THR A 144 -20.84 -12.27 18.70
C THR A 144 -20.28 -11.65 19.98
N PRO A 145 -19.04 -11.96 20.38
CA PRO A 145 -18.43 -11.36 21.56
C PRO A 145 -18.35 -9.84 21.43
N MET A 146 -18.66 -9.12 22.50
CA MET A 146 -18.58 -7.65 22.54
C MET A 146 -17.18 -7.13 22.15
N GLY A 147 -16.12 -7.85 22.54
CA GLY A 147 -14.74 -7.51 22.16
C GLY A 147 -14.49 -7.55 20.65
N ARG A 148 -15.19 -8.41 19.88
CA ARG A 148 -15.06 -8.46 18.41
C ARG A 148 -15.69 -7.23 17.76
N ILE A 149 -16.85 -6.80 18.27
CA ILE A 149 -17.52 -5.59 17.80
C ILE A 149 -16.64 -4.37 18.08
N LEU A 150 -16.04 -4.30 19.28
CA LEU A 150 -15.12 -3.24 19.64
C LEU A 150 -13.89 -3.22 18.73
N ASN A 151 -13.21 -4.36 18.53
CA ASN A 151 -12.04 -4.44 17.64
C ASN A 151 -12.35 -3.99 16.20
N ARG A 152 -13.55 -4.30 15.68
CA ARG A 152 -13.97 -3.84 14.35
C ARG A 152 -14.18 -2.33 14.27
N LEU A 153 -14.68 -1.71 15.34
CA LEU A 153 -14.90 -0.27 15.41
C LEU A 153 -13.65 0.52 15.81
N SER A 154 -12.66 -0.11 16.44
CA SER A 154 -11.39 0.52 16.79
C SER A 154 -10.29 0.11 15.82
N GLN A 155 -9.74 -1.09 15.98
CA GLN A 155 -8.54 -1.54 15.29
C GLN A 155 -8.72 -1.66 13.78
N ASP A 156 -9.83 -2.26 13.31
CA ASP A 156 -10.02 -2.48 11.88
C ASP A 156 -10.27 -1.15 11.13
N LEU A 157 -10.95 -0.19 11.76
CA LEU A 157 -11.12 1.15 11.21
C LEU A 157 -9.82 1.97 11.25
N ASP A 158 -9.02 1.81 12.29
CA ASP A 158 -7.70 2.46 12.38
C ASP A 158 -6.75 1.97 11.27
N ILE A 159 -6.73 0.67 11.00
CA ILE A 159 -5.98 0.08 9.88
C ILE A 159 -6.50 0.60 8.54
N LEU A 160 -7.82 0.70 8.38
CA LEU A 160 -8.41 1.26 7.15
C LEU A 160 -7.96 2.70 6.93
N ASP A 161 -7.98 3.51 7.98
CA ASP A 161 -7.75 4.96 7.91
C ASP A 161 -6.25 5.31 7.75
N ASN A 162 -5.36 4.59 8.44
CA ASN A 162 -3.93 4.91 8.45
C ASN A 162 -3.11 4.07 7.47
N ASP A 163 -3.43 2.78 7.31
CA ASP A 163 -2.62 1.87 6.50
C ASP A 163 -3.20 1.74 5.09
N ILE A 164 -4.47 1.33 4.96
CA ILE A 164 -5.04 0.97 3.65
C ILE A 164 -5.10 2.17 2.71
N PHE A 165 -5.58 3.33 3.16
CA PHE A 165 -5.65 4.52 2.30
C PHE A 165 -4.26 5.01 1.89
N LEU A 166 -3.29 5.02 2.82
CA LEU A 166 -1.92 5.43 2.54
C LEU A 166 -1.23 4.48 1.55
N GLU A 167 -1.35 3.17 1.76
CA GLU A 167 -0.76 2.17 0.86
C GLU A 167 -1.35 2.25 -0.55
N LEU A 168 -2.67 2.46 -0.66
CA LEU A 168 -3.33 2.63 -1.96
C LEU A 168 -2.85 3.89 -2.68
N GLU A 169 -2.71 5.01 -1.98
CA GLU A 169 -2.17 6.27 -2.52
C GLU A 169 -0.76 6.06 -3.06
N VAL A 170 0.14 5.54 -2.22
CA VAL A 170 1.54 5.25 -2.58
C VAL A 170 1.63 4.29 -3.76
N TYR A 171 0.78 3.26 -3.80
CA TYR A 171 0.75 2.32 -4.92
C TYR A 171 0.33 2.98 -6.23
N ILE A 172 -0.70 3.83 -6.23
CA ILE A 172 -1.17 4.55 -7.42
C ILE A 172 -0.09 5.51 -7.92
N GLU A 173 0.55 6.27 -7.03
CA GLU A 173 1.64 7.17 -7.38
C GLU A 173 2.83 6.44 -8.00
N HIS A 174 3.27 5.33 -7.39
CA HIS A 174 4.34 4.52 -7.94
C HIS A 174 3.98 3.88 -9.27
N ALA A 175 2.72 3.45 -9.46
CA ALA A 175 2.25 2.91 -10.73
C ALA A 175 2.31 3.99 -11.82
N MET A 176 1.80 5.19 -11.56
CA MET A 176 1.83 6.30 -12.51
C MET A 176 3.26 6.77 -12.83
N PHE A 177 4.12 6.88 -11.81
CA PHE A 177 5.53 7.18 -11.98
C PHE A 177 6.23 6.14 -12.86
N SER A 178 6.01 4.85 -12.59
CA SER A 178 6.60 3.74 -13.34
C SER A 178 6.15 3.75 -14.80
N ILE A 179 4.86 4.01 -15.05
CA ILE A 179 4.33 4.13 -16.42
C ILE A 179 4.99 5.32 -17.13
N GLY A 180 5.10 6.48 -16.47
CA GLY A 180 5.71 7.68 -17.04
C GLY A 180 7.16 7.47 -17.47
N ILE A 181 7.99 6.94 -16.57
CA ILE A 181 9.40 6.68 -16.89
C ILE A 181 9.56 5.60 -17.96
N LEU A 182 8.71 4.57 -17.96
CA LEU A 182 8.71 3.56 -19.02
C LEU A 182 8.42 4.18 -20.39
N VAL A 183 7.47 5.11 -20.49
CA VAL A 183 7.16 5.81 -21.76
C VAL A 183 8.37 6.63 -22.23
N ILE A 184 9.04 7.35 -21.33
CA ILE A 184 10.25 8.12 -21.67
C ILE A 184 11.37 7.22 -22.16
N ILE A 185 11.65 6.11 -21.44
CA ILE A 185 12.69 5.15 -21.84
C ILE A 185 12.36 4.53 -23.21
N CYS A 186 11.09 4.18 -23.44
CA CYS A 186 10.65 3.64 -24.72
C CYS A 186 10.88 4.61 -25.87
N TYR A 187 10.64 5.90 -25.64
CA TYR A 187 10.89 6.95 -26.62
C TYR A 187 12.40 7.18 -26.88
N ALA A 188 13.20 7.23 -25.80
CA ALA A 188 14.63 7.50 -25.89
C ALA A 188 15.43 6.33 -26.49
N PHE A 189 15.09 5.09 -26.15
CA PHE A 189 15.81 3.90 -26.58
C PHE A 189 14.85 2.77 -27.01
N PRO A 190 14.25 2.83 -28.21
CA PRO A 190 13.29 1.83 -28.67
C PRO A 190 13.87 0.40 -28.72
N ALA A 191 15.16 0.26 -29.01
CA ALA A 191 15.86 -1.03 -29.06
C ALA A 191 16.07 -1.65 -27.66
N PHE A 192 16.10 -0.85 -26.58
CA PHE A 192 16.25 -1.34 -25.21
C PHE A 192 15.04 -2.16 -24.76
N ILE A 193 13.84 -1.80 -25.24
CA ILE A 193 12.57 -2.48 -24.93
C ILE A 193 12.62 -3.96 -25.31
N ALA A 194 13.17 -4.27 -26.48
CA ALA A 194 13.24 -5.63 -27.03
C ALA A 194 14.03 -6.59 -26.12
N ILE A 195 14.97 -6.06 -25.33
CA ILE A 195 15.80 -6.84 -24.40
C ILE A 195 15.28 -6.73 -22.96
N ALA A 196 14.87 -5.54 -22.53
CA ALA A 196 14.48 -5.27 -21.15
C ALA A 196 13.16 -5.95 -20.75
N ILE A 197 12.12 -5.90 -21.59
CA ILE A 197 10.82 -6.53 -21.30
C ILE A 197 10.96 -8.04 -21.04
N PRO A 198 11.56 -8.84 -21.95
CA PRO A 198 11.73 -10.26 -21.68
C PRO A 198 12.65 -10.53 -20.49
N ALA A 199 13.70 -9.73 -20.27
CA ALA A 199 14.56 -9.87 -19.10
C ALA A 199 13.81 -9.63 -17.77
N ILE A 200 12.95 -8.60 -17.70
CA ILE A 200 12.12 -8.32 -16.51
C ILE A 200 11.12 -9.44 -16.27
N ILE A 201 10.45 -9.92 -17.33
CA ILE A 201 9.48 -11.02 -17.22
C ILE A 201 10.17 -12.29 -16.70
N ILE A 202 11.32 -12.65 -17.27
CA ILE A 202 12.12 -13.79 -16.83
C ILE A 202 12.56 -13.60 -15.38
N PHE A 203 13.08 -12.43 -15.02
CA PHE A 203 13.47 -12.11 -13.65
C PHE A 203 12.31 -12.29 -12.67
N PHE A 204 11.15 -11.73 -12.99
CA PHE A 204 9.98 -11.74 -12.11
C PHE A 204 9.44 -13.16 -11.91
N LEU A 205 9.26 -13.90 -13.01
CA LEU A 205 8.71 -15.26 -12.99
C LEU A 205 9.70 -16.29 -12.42
N GLN A 206 10.98 -16.20 -12.78
CA GLN A 206 11.97 -17.22 -12.43
C GLN A 206 12.64 -16.96 -11.08
N TYR A 207 12.90 -15.71 -10.73
CA TYR A 207 13.69 -15.37 -9.54
C TYR A 207 12.82 -14.73 -8.46
N TYR A 208 12.13 -13.62 -8.74
CA TYR A 208 11.40 -12.88 -7.70
C TYR A 208 10.29 -13.72 -7.07
N VAL A 209 9.37 -14.27 -7.86
CA VAL A 209 8.22 -15.04 -7.35
C VAL A 209 8.69 -16.29 -6.59
N LYS A 210 9.69 -17.00 -7.13
CA LYS A 210 10.20 -18.22 -6.48
C LYS A 210 10.88 -17.89 -5.16
N THR A 211 11.80 -16.92 -5.14
CA THR A 211 12.53 -16.52 -3.93
C THR A 211 11.58 -15.96 -2.89
N SER A 212 10.65 -15.07 -3.26
CA SER A 212 9.65 -14.50 -2.34
C SER A 212 8.77 -15.60 -1.71
N CYS A 213 8.30 -16.57 -2.50
CA CYS A 213 7.54 -17.71 -1.98
C CYS A 213 8.37 -18.58 -1.02
N GLN A 214 9.62 -18.88 -1.35
CA GLN A 214 10.49 -19.67 -0.47
C GLN A 214 10.82 -18.92 0.82
N LEU A 215 11.12 -17.62 0.73
CA LEU A 215 11.38 -16.78 1.89
C LEU A 215 10.16 -16.76 2.81
N ARG A 216 8.95 -16.60 2.25
CA ARG A 216 7.70 -16.66 3.01
C ARG A 216 7.49 -18.03 3.66
N ARG A 217 7.86 -19.13 2.99
CA ARG A 217 7.78 -20.49 3.55
C ARG A 217 8.76 -20.69 4.71
N ILE A 218 10.00 -20.22 4.58
CA ILE A 218 11.01 -20.28 5.64
C ILE A 218 10.57 -19.44 6.84
N ALA A 219 10.11 -18.20 6.60
CA ALA A 219 9.57 -17.34 7.63
C ALA A 219 8.40 -18.01 8.38
N ALA A 220 7.47 -18.64 7.65
CA ALA A 220 6.37 -19.39 8.27
C ALA A 220 6.88 -20.59 9.10
N LYS A 221 7.87 -21.34 8.60
CA LYS A 221 8.46 -22.48 9.31
C LYS A 221 9.17 -22.06 10.60
N ASN A 222 9.90 -20.95 10.60
CA ASN A 222 10.62 -20.47 11.78
C ASN A 222 9.67 -19.85 12.82
N ARG A 223 8.56 -19.24 12.39
CA ARG A 223 7.59 -18.63 13.30
C ARG A 223 6.70 -19.67 14.02
N SER A 224 6.46 -20.83 13.43
CA SER A 224 5.56 -21.86 14.00
C SER A 224 6.02 -22.44 15.34
N PRO A 225 7.30 -22.82 15.56
CA PRO A 225 7.79 -23.32 16.84
C PRO A 225 7.67 -22.30 17.98
N VAL A 226 7.90 -21.01 17.69
CA VAL A 226 7.74 -19.91 18.65
C VAL A 226 6.30 -19.85 19.15
N PHE A 227 5.32 -19.85 18.22
CA PHE A 227 3.91 -19.84 18.59
C PHE A 227 3.47 -21.10 19.33
N ALA A 228 3.95 -22.27 18.93
CA ALA A 228 3.64 -23.53 19.61
C ALA A 228 4.14 -23.53 21.05
N HIS A 229 5.40 -23.14 21.27
CA HIS A 229 5.99 -23.02 22.60
C HIS A 229 5.27 -21.98 23.47
N PHE A 230 4.91 -20.83 22.88
CA PHE A 230 4.13 -19.81 23.58
C PHE A 230 2.73 -20.31 23.99
N SER A 231 2.04 -21.03 23.11
CA SER A 231 0.73 -21.63 23.40
C SER A 231 0.81 -22.69 24.50
N GLU A 232 1.87 -23.50 24.51
CA GLU A 232 2.14 -24.49 25.55
C GLU A 232 2.42 -23.82 26.90
N MET A 233 3.25 -22.77 26.93
CA MET A 233 3.52 -21.97 28.14
C MET A 233 2.26 -21.33 28.71
N LEU A 234 1.38 -20.78 27.87
CA LEU A 234 0.11 -20.18 28.31
C LEU A 234 -0.82 -21.23 28.92
N SER A 235 -0.90 -22.41 28.30
CA SER A 235 -1.75 -23.51 28.77
C SER A 235 -1.22 -24.12 30.08
N GLY A 236 0.11 -24.20 30.23
CA GLY A 236 0.80 -24.78 31.39
C GLY A 236 1.25 -23.77 32.45
N VAL A 237 0.80 -22.52 32.39
CA VAL A 237 1.37 -21.43 33.20
C VAL A 237 1.29 -21.68 34.72
N SER A 238 0.23 -22.34 35.19
CA SER A 238 0.03 -22.72 36.59
C SER A 238 1.06 -23.76 37.04
N VAL A 239 1.33 -24.76 36.21
CA VAL A 239 2.31 -25.83 36.47
C VAL A 239 3.73 -25.27 36.47
N ILE A 240 4.07 -24.41 35.51
CA ILE A 240 5.40 -23.79 35.43
C ILE A 240 5.68 -22.95 36.68
N ARG A 241 4.69 -22.19 37.16
CA ARG A 241 4.81 -21.41 38.40
C ARG A 241 4.90 -22.29 39.64
N ALA A 242 4.11 -23.36 39.72
CA ALA A 242 4.13 -24.29 40.84
C ALA A 242 5.50 -24.98 41.00
N HIS A 243 6.16 -25.33 39.89
CA HIS A 243 7.48 -25.97 39.89
C HIS A 243 8.67 -25.01 39.80
N GLN A 244 8.42 -23.68 39.79
CA GLN A 244 9.44 -22.64 39.71
C GLN A 244 10.42 -22.81 38.52
N GLN A 245 9.92 -23.23 37.35
CA GLN A 245 10.72 -23.49 36.15
C GLN A 245 10.74 -22.34 35.13
N GLN A 246 10.40 -21.10 35.55
CA GLN A 246 10.25 -19.96 34.65
C GLN A 246 11.54 -19.65 33.86
N ALA A 247 12.71 -19.67 34.53
CA ALA A 247 13.99 -19.35 33.90
C ALA A 247 14.32 -20.30 32.73
N ARG A 248 14.03 -21.59 32.87
CA ARG A 248 14.25 -22.59 31.82
C ARG A 248 13.43 -22.29 30.56
N PHE A 249 12.14 -22.00 30.76
CA PHE A 249 11.23 -21.67 29.66
C PHE A 249 11.56 -20.33 28.99
N ILE A 250 12.10 -19.36 29.73
CA ILE A 250 12.60 -18.09 29.15
C ILE A 250 13.78 -18.35 28.21
N VAL A 251 14.80 -19.09 28.67
CA VAL A 251 15.97 -19.45 27.85
C VAL A 251 15.56 -20.25 26.62
N GLU A 252 14.64 -21.20 26.77
CA GLU A 252 14.11 -21.98 25.63
C GLU A 252 13.30 -21.11 24.64
N SER A 253 12.63 -20.06 25.13
CA SER A 253 11.92 -19.12 24.27
C SER A 253 12.89 -18.22 23.50
N GLU A 254 13.93 -17.70 24.14
CA GLU A 254 14.97 -16.89 23.49
C GLU A 254 15.67 -17.68 22.39
N ALA A 255 16.05 -18.93 22.67
CA ALA A 255 16.69 -19.81 21.69
C ALA A 255 15.82 -20.21 20.48
N LYS A 256 14.50 -20.01 20.54
CA LYS A 256 13.57 -20.25 19.42
C LYS A 256 13.26 -18.99 18.62
N VAL A 257 13.53 -17.81 19.18
CA VAL A 257 13.30 -16.50 18.54
C VAL A 257 14.52 -16.07 17.72
N ASP A 258 15.73 -16.37 18.21
CA ASP A 258 17.00 -16.20 17.48
C ASP A 258 17.16 -17.19 16.30
#